data_AF-A0A3G2I8T9-F1
#
_entry.id   AF-A0A3G2I8T9-F1
#
_cell.length_a   1.000
_cell.length_b   1.000
_cell.length_c   1.000
_cell.angle_alpha   90.00
_cell.angle_beta   90.00
_cell.angle_gamma   90.00
#
_symmetry.space_group_name_H-M   'P 1'
#
loop_
_entity.id
_entity.type
_entity.pdbx_description
1 polymer ?
#
loop_
_entity_poly.entity_id
_entity_poly.type
_entity_poly.pdbx_seq_one_letter_code
_entity_poly.pdbx_strand_id
1 'polypeptide(L)'
;MKTRYQVLIIAFVLSALGGIGYALHHYGYQSGEFDTNREWKLEWAKRDAKDLLELAGRQEQERTEEQRRQNEINQVTADAQTQLDKARLDAANAQSAADRLQLTIANIRRQLAASETSKLSAIANASATRANSGVLLADVLSKSVERNQQLAATADERRIAGLACERSYDAVANTK
;
A
#
# COMPACT_ATOMS: atom_id res chain seq x y z
N MET A 1 41.50 -17.98 93.00
CA MET A 1 41.87 -17.09 91.87
C MET A 1 42.18 -17.86 90.58
N LYS A 2 42.96 -18.94 90.61
CA LYS A 2 43.38 -19.73 89.43
C LYS A 2 42.22 -20.29 88.56
N THR A 3 41.16 -20.81 89.17
CA THR A 3 40.00 -21.38 88.46
C THR A 3 39.16 -20.34 87.72
N ARG A 4 38.99 -19.13 88.29
CA ARG A 4 38.27 -18.04 87.64
C ARG A 4 39.01 -17.54 86.39
N TYR A 5 40.33 -17.50 86.43
CA TYR A 5 41.16 -17.11 85.28
C TYR A 5 41.12 -18.15 84.15
N GLN A 6 41.12 -19.45 84.49
CA GLN A 6 40.98 -20.53 83.49
C GLN A 6 39.63 -20.49 82.76
N VAL A 7 38.53 -20.22 83.47
CA VAL A 7 37.20 -20.09 82.84
C VAL A 7 37.15 -18.90 81.88
N LEU A 8 37.75 -17.77 82.25
CA LEU A 8 37.83 -16.59 81.38
C LEU A 8 38.66 -16.85 80.12
N ILE A 9 39.79 -17.56 80.24
CA ILE A 9 40.61 -17.94 79.08
C ILE A 9 39.83 -18.85 78.13
N ILE A 10 39.13 -19.86 78.64
CA ILE A 10 38.35 -20.79 77.80
C ILE A 10 37.22 -20.05 77.06
N ALA A 11 36.49 -19.17 77.77
CA ALA A 11 35.44 -18.37 77.16
C ALA A 11 35.98 -17.44 76.05
N PHE A 12 37.16 -16.84 76.27
CA PHE A 12 37.81 -16.00 75.27
C PHE A 12 38.24 -16.81 74.04
N VAL A 13 38.83 -17.99 74.23
CA VAL A 13 39.24 -18.88 73.13
C VAL A 13 38.04 -19.35 72.31
N LEU A 14 36.94 -19.76 72.95
CA LEU A 14 35.72 -20.16 72.25
C LEU A 14 35.11 -19.01 71.43
N SER A 15 35.10 -17.80 72.00
CA SER A 15 34.61 -16.60 71.31
C SER A 15 35.49 -16.25 70.11
N ALA A 16 36.82 -16.34 70.26
CA ALA A 16 37.76 -16.10 69.18
C ALA A 16 37.62 -17.11 68.05
N LEU A 17 37.48 -18.41 68.38
CA LEU A 17 37.26 -19.47 67.39
C LEU A 17 35.93 -19.30 66.66
N GLY A 18 34.86 -18.93 67.36
CA GLY A 18 33.56 -18.63 66.74
C GLY A 18 33.63 -17.44 65.78
N GLY A 19 34.31 -16.36 66.17
CA GLY A 19 34.51 -15.19 65.32
C GLY A 19 35.33 -15.49 64.06
N ILE A 20 36.41 -16.26 64.19
CA ILE A 20 37.23 -16.71 63.05
C ILE A 20 36.41 -17.59 62.11
N GLY A 21 35.65 -18.54 62.65
CA GLY A 21 34.76 -19.40 61.85
C GLY A 21 33.72 -18.60 61.07
N TYR A 22 33.08 -17.63 61.71
CA TYR A 22 32.13 -16.72 61.05
C TYR A 22 32.80 -15.90 59.94
N ALA A 23 33.97 -15.32 60.19
CA ALA A 23 34.69 -14.51 59.20
C ALA A 23 35.08 -15.33 57.96
N LEU A 24 35.58 -16.57 58.15
CA LEU A 24 35.92 -17.47 57.06
C LEU A 24 34.69 -17.89 56.26
N HIS A 25 33.60 -18.26 56.93
CA HIS A 25 32.34 -18.62 56.27
C HIS A 25 31.78 -17.46 55.47
N HIS A 26 31.72 -16.27 56.07
CA HIS A 26 31.18 -15.07 55.44
C HIS A 26 32.03 -14.61 54.23
N TYR A 27 33.36 -14.63 54.36
CA TYR A 27 34.26 -14.33 53.24
C TYR A 27 34.09 -15.34 52.09
N GLY A 28 34.04 -16.63 52.41
CA GLY A 28 33.80 -17.69 51.42
C GLY A 28 32.46 -17.55 50.71
N TYR A 29 31.38 -17.25 51.46
CA TYR A 29 30.05 -17.01 50.91
C TYR A 29 30.04 -15.81 49.96
N GLN A 30 30.60 -14.67 50.37
CA GLN A 30 30.65 -13.46 49.54
C GLN A 30 31.50 -13.64 48.28
N SER A 31 32.65 -14.32 48.38
CA SER A 31 33.48 -14.63 47.22
C SER A 31 32.72 -15.52 46.22
N GLY A 32 32.03 -16.55 46.71
CA GLY A 32 31.22 -17.44 45.88
C GLY A 32 30.03 -16.72 45.23
N GLU A 33 29.32 -15.88 45.99
CA GLU A 33 28.23 -15.04 45.46
C GLU A 33 28.75 -14.09 44.37
N PHE A 34 29.91 -13.46 44.59
CA PHE A 34 30.50 -12.53 43.62
C PHE A 34 30.88 -13.24 42.30
N ASP A 35 31.56 -14.40 42.38
CA ASP A 35 31.97 -15.15 41.19
C ASP A 35 30.77 -15.69 40.42
N THR A 36 29.80 -16.29 41.10
CA THR A 36 28.56 -16.78 40.48
C THR A 36 27.75 -15.64 39.87
N ASN A 37 27.59 -14.51 40.57
CA ASN A 37 26.92 -13.34 40.02
C ASN A 37 27.67 -12.79 38.80
N ARG A 38 29.02 -12.80 38.78
CA ARG A 38 29.80 -12.36 37.62
C ARG A 38 29.57 -13.29 36.43
N GLU A 39 29.61 -14.59 36.64
CA GLU A 39 29.36 -15.61 35.62
C GLU A 39 27.95 -15.47 35.02
N TRP A 40 26.91 -15.41 35.86
CA TRP A 40 25.53 -15.24 35.40
C TRP A 40 25.31 -13.92 34.64
N LYS A 41 25.92 -12.82 35.08
CA LYS A 41 25.86 -11.54 34.34
C LYS A 41 26.47 -11.67 32.93
N LEU A 42 27.58 -12.41 32.80
CA LEU A 42 28.19 -12.65 31.49
C LEU A 42 27.31 -13.53 30.60
N GLU A 43 26.73 -14.60 31.15
CA GLU A 43 25.83 -15.48 30.39
C GLU A 43 24.56 -14.76 29.94
N TRP A 44 23.96 -13.92 30.79
CA TRP A 44 22.84 -13.06 30.39
C TRP A 44 23.24 -12.04 29.34
N ALA A 45 24.39 -11.38 29.47
CA ALA A 45 24.86 -10.43 28.46
C ALA A 45 25.08 -11.11 27.09
N LYS A 46 25.62 -12.34 27.08
CA LYS A 46 25.77 -13.14 25.84
C LYS A 46 24.41 -13.48 25.22
N ARG A 47 23.45 -13.92 26.04
CA ARG A 47 22.09 -14.23 25.59
C ARG A 47 21.41 -12.99 25.03
N ASP A 48 21.42 -11.89 25.77
CA ASP A 48 20.76 -10.65 25.35
C ASP A 48 21.40 -10.10 24.06
N ALA A 49 22.71 -10.21 23.90
CA ALA A 49 23.39 -9.86 22.64
C ALA A 49 22.95 -10.75 21.47
N LYS A 50 22.80 -12.05 21.68
CA LYS A 50 22.27 -12.99 20.68
C LYS A 50 20.82 -12.66 20.34
N ASP A 51 19.98 -12.43 21.33
CA ASP A 51 18.56 -12.10 21.16
C ASP A 51 18.39 -10.79 20.38
N LEU A 52 19.22 -9.78 20.66
CA LEU A 52 19.24 -8.52 19.91
C LEU A 52 19.68 -8.72 18.45
N LEU A 53 20.69 -9.56 18.20
CA LEU A 53 21.13 -9.87 16.85
C LEU A 53 20.04 -10.60 16.04
N GLU A 54 19.39 -11.59 16.66
CA GLU A 54 18.28 -12.31 16.04
C GLU A 54 17.08 -11.40 15.79
N LEU A 55 16.76 -10.50 16.73
CA LEU A 55 15.72 -9.50 16.55
C LEU A 55 16.04 -8.55 15.39
N ALA A 56 17.27 -8.05 15.31
CA ALA A 56 17.71 -7.18 14.22
C ALA A 56 17.61 -7.91 12.86
N GLY A 57 18.00 -9.19 12.80
CA GLY A 57 17.86 -10.02 11.62
C GLY A 57 16.41 -10.19 11.17
N ARG A 58 15.49 -10.49 12.10
CA ARG A 58 14.05 -10.59 11.80
C ARG A 58 13.48 -9.26 11.34
N GLN A 59 13.80 -8.16 12.01
CA GLN A 59 13.34 -6.82 11.62
C GLN A 59 13.81 -6.45 10.21
N GLU A 60 15.04 -6.80 9.84
CA GLU A 60 15.54 -6.52 8.50
C GLU A 60 14.84 -7.35 7.42
N GLN A 61 14.56 -8.62 7.71
CA GLN A 61 13.78 -9.49 6.80
C GLN A 61 12.37 -8.95 6.59
N GLU A 62 11.66 -8.58 7.66
CA GLU A 62 10.32 -8.02 7.58
C GLU A 62 10.31 -6.67 6.85
N ARG A 63 11.28 -5.78 7.10
CA ARG A 63 11.41 -4.51 6.37
C ARG A 63 11.70 -4.71 4.90
N THR A 64 12.55 -5.67 4.55
CA THR A 64 12.85 -6.00 3.14
C THR A 64 11.59 -6.45 2.42
N GLU A 65 10.80 -7.30 3.08
CA GLU A 65 9.56 -7.83 2.52
C GLU A 65 8.45 -6.76 2.45
N GLU A 66 8.35 -5.88 3.44
CA GLU A 66 7.48 -4.70 3.39
C GLU A 66 7.86 -3.76 2.23
N GLN A 67 9.15 -3.48 2.06
CA GLN A 67 9.64 -2.63 0.98
C GLN A 67 9.39 -3.25 -0.40
N ARG A 68 9.52 -4.58 -0.51
CA ARG A 68 9.19 -5.32 -1.74
C ARG A 68 7.70 -5.15 -2.08
N ARG A 69 6.81 -5.45 -1.14
CA ARG A 69 5.35 -5.31 -1.34
C ARG A 69 4.97 -3.87 -1.67
N GLN A 70 5.53 -2.89 -0.96
CA GLN A 70 5.26 -1.48 -1.23
C GLN A 70 5.71 -1.07 -2.65
N ASN A 71 6.87 -1.54 -3.10
CA ASN A 71 7.36 -1.26 -4.44
C ASN A 71 6.45 -1.86 -5.53
N GLU A 72 5.97 -3.10 -5.34
CA GLU A 72 5.05 -3.73 -6.28
C GLU A 72 3.69 -2.99 -6.33
N ILE A 73 3.15 -2.56 -5.19
CA ILE A 73 1.93 -1.75 -5.14
C ILE A 73 2.13 -0.38 -5.82
N ASN A 74 3.30 0.24 -5.65
CA ASN A 74 3.63 1.49 -6.35
C ASN A 74 3.64 1.30 -7.87
N GLN A 75 4.20 0.18 -8.35
CA GLN A 75 4.20 -0.16 -9.78
C GLN A 75 2.78 -0.39 -10.30
N VAL A 76 1.95 -1.16 -9.58
CA VAL A 76 0.54 -1.37 -9.96
C VAL A 76 -0.21 -0.05 -10.05
N THR A 77 0.04 0.87 -9.10
CA THR A 77 -0.59 2.19 -9.08
C THR A 77 -0.14 3.04 -10.28
N ALA A 78 1.17 3.06 -10.58
CA ALA A 78 1.71 3.79 -11.72
C ALA A 78 1.18 3.25 -13.06
N ASP A 79 1.09 1.93 -13.20
CA ASP A 79 0.55 1.27 -14.39
C ASP A 79 -0.95 1.57 -14.57
N ALA A 80 -1.73 1.56 -13.47
CA ALA A 80 -3.14 1.89 -13.49
C ALA A 80 -3.36 3.35 -13.89
N GLN A 81 -2.55 4.27 -13.34
CA GLN A 81 -2.60 5.69 -13.69
C GLN A 81 -2.27 5.91 -15.16
N THR A 82 -1.22 5.26 -15.68
CA THR A 82 -0.85 5.33 -17.10
C THR A 82 -1.98 4.85 -18.01
N GLN A 83 -2.64 3.74 -17.65
CA GLN A 83 -3.79 3.23 -18.40
C GLN A 83 -4.98 4.19 -18.35
N LEU A 84 -5.23 4.82 -17.19
CA LEU A 84 -6.30 5.79 -17.03
C LEU A 84 -6.07 7.04 -17.88
N ASP A 85 -4.85 7.55 -17.91
CA ASP A 85 -4.49 8.71 -18.72
C ASP A 85 -4.60 8.42 -20.22
N LYS A 86 -4.23 7.21 -20.64
CA LYS A 86 -4.46 6.75 -22.01
C LYS A 86 -5.95 6.68 -22.36
N ALA A 87 -6.76 6.06 -21.50
CA ALA A 87 -8.21 5.96 -21.72
C ALA A 87 -8.88 7.35 -21.79
N ARG A 88 -8.43 8.30 -20.94
CA ARG A 88 -8.89 9.69 -20.98
C ARG A 88 -8.51 10.41 -22.27
N LEU A 89 -7.29 10.19 -22.77
CA LEU A 89 -6.85 10.74 -24.05
C LEU A 89 -7.68 10.18 -25.20
N ASP A 90 -7.92 8.86 -25.21
CA ASP A 90 -8.75 8.21 -26.23
C ASP A 90 -10.20 8.72 -26.18
N ALA A 91 -10.77 8.89 -24.99
CA ALA A 91 -12.09 9.50 -24.81
C ALA A 91 -12.14 10.95 -25.31
N ALA A 92 -11.12 11.78 -25.03
CA ALA A 92 -11.05 13.15 -25.52
C ALA A 92 -10.95 13.22 -27.06
N ASN A 93 -10.17 12.32 -27.67
CA ASN A 93 -10.07 12.20 -29.12
C ASN A 93 -11.42 11.80 -29.74
N ALA A 94 -12.13 10.84 -29.12
CA ALA A 94 -13.46 10.45 -29.56
C ALA A 94 -14.47 11.60 -29.43
N GLN A 95 -14.41 12.38 -28.35
CA GLN A 95 -15.25 13.56 -28.16
C GLN A 95 -15.00 14.61 -29.25
N SER A 96 -13.73 14.92 -29.54
CA SER A 96 -13.36 15.86 -30.61
C SER A 96 -13.91 15.42 -31.98
N ALA A 97 -13.88 14.12 -32.29
CA ALA A 97 -14.45 13.58 -33.51
C ALA A 97 -15.98 13.71 -33.53
N ALA A 98 -16.66 13.46 -32.40
CA ALA A 98 -18.10 13.63 -32.28
C ALA A 98 -18.53 15.09 -32.43
N ASP A 99 -17.80 16.04 -31.84
CA ASP A 99 -18.07 17.47 -31.96
C ASP A 99 -17.96 17.94 -33.42
N ARG A 100 -16.94 17.49 -34.14
CA ARG A 100 -16.79 17.77 -35.58
C ARG A 100 -17.97 17.23 -36.39
N LEU A 101 -18.41 16.00 -36.09
CA LEU A 101 -19.59 15.41 -36.73
C LEU A 101 -20.84 16.26 -36.46
N GLN A 102 -21.05 16.72 -35.23
CA GLN A 102 -22.18 17.58 -34.88
C GLN A 102 -22.14 18.92 -35.63
N LEU A 103 -20.97 19.54 -35.75
CA LEU A 103 -20.80 20.77 -36.54
C LEU A 103 -21.15 20.57 -38.02
N THR A 104 -20.72 19.45 -38.61
CA THR A 104 -21.08 19.08 -39.99
C THR A 104 -22.59 18.90 -40.15
N ILE A 105 -23.23 18.19 -39.23
CA ILE A 105 -24.69 17.99 -39.24
C ILE A 105 -25.43 19.33 -39.12
N ALA A 106 -24.99 20.21 -38.21
CA ALA A 106 -25.56 21.54 -38.03
C ALA A 106 -25.37 22.44 -39.26
N ASN A 107 -24.27 22.27 -40.01
CA ASN A 107 -24.06 22.97 -41.28
C ASN A 107 -25.03 22.46 -42.35
N ILE A 108 -25.13 21.14 -42.53
CA ILE A 108 -26.07 20.52 -43.48
C ILE A 108 -27.50 20.96 -43.19
N ARG A 109 -27.94 20.93 -41.92
CA ARG A 109 -29.28 21.41 -41.50
C ARG A 109 -29.54 22.86 -41.94
N ARG A 110 -28.54 23.75 -41.78
CA ARG A 110 -28.65 25.16 -42.21
C ARG A 110 -28.74 25.29 -43.74
N GLN A 111 -27.94 24.53 -44.48
CA GLN A 111 -27.97 24.55 -45.95
C GLN A 111 -29.31 24.06 -46.51
N LEU A 112 -29.87 22.99 -45.93
CA LEU A 112 -31.19 22.46 -46.30
C LEU A 112 -32.29 23.49 -46.03
N ALA A 113 -32.30 24.10 -44.83
CA ALA A 113 -33.29 25.12 -44.49
C ALA A 113 -33.27 26.32 -45.46
N ALA A 114 -32.07 26.79 -45.83
CA ALA A 114 -31.91 27.88 -46.81
C ALA A 114 -32.37 27.48 -48.23
N SER A 115 -32.17 26.22 -48.63
CA SER A 115 -32.60 25.68 -49.93
C SER A 115 -34.12 25.55 -50.05
N GLU A 116 -34.80 25.12 -48.99
CA GLU A 116 -36.27 24.95 -49.00
C GLU A 116 -37.02 26.29 -49.08
N THR A 117 -36.51 27.35 -48.45
CA THR A 117 -37.06 28.72 -48.60
C THR A 117 -36.98 29.27 -50.03
N SER A 118 -36.18 28.66 -50.92
CA SER A 118 -35.93 29.19 -52.26
C SER A 118 -36.71 28.47 -53.38
N LYS A 119 -37.38 27.33 -53.13
CA LYS A 119 -38.02 26.53 -54.20
C LYS A 119 -39.37 25.93 -53.80
N LEU A 120 -40.46 26.54 -54.28
CA LEU A 120 -41.82 25.99 -54.27
C LEU A 120 -42.04 25.10 -55.51
N SER A 121 -41.73 23.80 -55.46
CA SER A 121 -42.16 22.81 -56.48
C SER A 121 -42.32 21.39 -55.89
N ALA A 122 -43.06 20.50 -56.55
CA ALA A 122 -43.29 19.12 -56.08
C ALA A 122 -41.99 18.27 -55.96
N ILE A 123 -40.98 18.56 -56.80
CA ILE A 123 -39.65 17.94 -56.72
C ILE A 123 -38.92 18.43 -55.47
N ALA A 124 -39.12 19.71 -55.09
CA ALA A 124 -38.57 20.27 -53.87
C ALA A 124 -39.15 19.59 -52.61
N ASN A 125 -40.43 19.23 -52.61
CA ASN A 125 -41.07 18.49 -51.50
C ASN A 125 -40.52 17.06 -51.33
N ALA A 126 -40.24 16.36 -52.44
CA ALA A 126 -39.62 15.04 -52.40
C ALA A 126 -38.14 15.08 -51.97
N SER A 127 -37.41 16.17 -52.29
CA SER A 127 -36.07 16.40 -51.75
C SER A 127 -36.10 16.79 -50.27
N ALA A 128 -37.09 17.59 -49.84
CA ALA A 128 -37.29 18.00 -48.45
C ALA A 128 -37.55 16.80 -47.53
N THR A 129 -38.38 15.85 -47.99
CA THR A 129 -38.68 14.62 -47.23
C THR A 129 -37.43 13.75 -47.04
N ARG A 130 -36.60 13.58 -48.08
CA ARG A 130 -35.32 12.86 -47.99
C ARG A 130 -34.31 13.59 -47.10
N ALA A 131 -34.20 14.90 -47.23
CA ALA A 131 -33.39 15.77 -46.38
C ALA A 131 -33.75 15.60 -44.89
N ASN A 132 -35.05 15.63 -44.54
CA ASN A 132 -35.53 15.42 -43.18
C ASN A 132 -35.20 14.02 -42.63
N SER A 133 -35.30 12.97 -43.45
CA SER A 133 -34.92 11.62 -43.03
C SER A 133 -33.41 11.48 -42.73
N GLY A 134 -32.55 12.11 -43.54
CA GLY A 134 -31.10 12.14 -43.29
C GLY A 134 -30.74 12.94 -42.02
N VAL A 135 -31.46 14.04 -41.76
CA VAL A 135 -31.31 14.87 -40.56
C VAL A 135 -31.71 14.13 -39.28
N LEU A 136 -32.80 13.34 -39.33
CA LEU A 136 -33.23 12.49 -38.22
C LEU A 136 -32.20 11.40 -37.92
N LEU A 137 -31.71 10.70 -38.96
CA LEU A 137 -30.71 9.65 -38.82
C LEU A 137 -29.42 10.21 -38.18
N ALA A 138 -29.02 11.41 -38.59
CA ALA A 138 -27.89 12.13 -38.01
C ALA A 138 -28.11 12.47 -36.51
N ASP A 139 -29.32 12.87 -36.11
CA ASP A 139 -29.65 13.12 -34.69
C ASP A 139 -29.56 11.86 -33.84
N VAL A 140 -30.12 10.76 -34.34
CA VAL A 140 -30.07 9.45 -33.69
C VAL A 140 -28.63 8.96 -33.57
N LEU A 141 -27.83 9.13 -34.62
CA LEU A 141 -26.40 8.79 -34.60
C LEU A 141 -25.66 9.62 -33.56
N SER A 142 -25.90 10.94 -33.46
CA SER A 142 -25.26 11.80 -32.46
C SER A 142 -25.57 11.36 -31.03
N LYS A 143 -26.85 11.10 -30.70
CA LYS A 143 -27.24 10.62 -29.37
C LYS A 143 -26.69 9.23 -29.07
N SER A 144 -26.61 8.38 -30.09
CA SER A 144 -26.01 7.05 -29.96
C SER A 144 -24.52 7.16 -29.64
N VAL A 145 -23.78 8.00 -30.37
CA VAL A 145 -22.34 8.22 -30.12
C VAL A 145 -22.11 8.76 -28.71
N GLU A 146 -22.87 9.78 -28.29
CA GLU A 146 -22.78 10.36 -26.95
C GLU A 146 -22.98 9.30 -25.85
N ARG A 147 -24.03 8.48 -25.96
CA ARG A 147 -24.30 7.40 -25.00
C ARG A 147 -23.18 6.35 -25.00
N ASN A 148 -22.69 5.96 -26.17
CA ASN A 148 -21.62 4.98 -26.28
C ASN A 148 -20.31 5.50 -25.68
N GLN A 149 -20.01 6.79 -25.81
CA GLN A 149 -18.84 7.42 -25.19
C GLN A 149 -18.92 7.41 -23.67
N GLN A 150 -20.07 7.77 -23.08
CA GLN A 150 -20.27 7.71 -21.63
C GLN A 150 -20.13 6.29 -21.08
N LEU A 151 -20.68 5.31 -21.80
CA LEU A 151 -20.57 3.91 -21.43
C LEU A 151 -19.13 3.41 -21.54
N ALA A 152 -18.42 3.74 -22.62
CA ALA A 152 -17.03 3.37 -22.82
C ALA A 152 -16.13 3.96 -21.72
N ALA A 153 -16.27 5.25 -21.41
CA ALA A 153 -15.50 5.89 -20.34
C ALA A 153 -15.72 5.18 -18.98
N THR A 154 -16.97 4.88 -18.63
CA THR A 154 -17.28 4.14 -17.40
C THR A 154 -16.68 2.73 -17.43
N ALA A 155 -16.78 2.03 -18.56
CA ALA A 155 -16.25 0.68 -18.69
C ALA A 155 -14.72 0.64 -18.55
N ASP A 156 -14.01 1.59 -19.16
CA ASP A 156 -12.56 1.72 -19.07
C ASP A 156 -12.12 2.00 -17.63
N GLU A 157 -12.76 2.96 -16.95
CA GLU A 157 -12.47 3.27 -15.54
C GLU A 157 -12.66 2.04 -14.63
N ARG A 158 -13.79 1.33 -14.78
CA ARG A 158 -14.10 0.15 -13.98
C ARG A 158 -13.13 -0.99 -14.26
N ARG A 159 -12.78 -1.21 -15.53
CA ARG A 159 -11.82 -2.24 -15.94
C ARG A 159 -10.44 -1.94 -15.37
N ILE A 160 -9.95 -0.71 -15.49
CA ILE A 160 -8.63 -0.31 -14.99
C ILE A 160 -8.59 -0.47 -13.46
N ALA A 161 -9.63 -0.01 -12.76
CA ALA A 161 -9.73 -0.17 -11.31
C ALA A 161 -9.77 -1.65 -10.89
N GLY A 162 -10.53 -2.50 -11.60
CA GLY A 162 -10.60 -3.94 -11.35
C GLY A 162 -9.24 -4.63 -11.53
N LEU A 163 -8.57 -4.37 -12.65
CA LEU A 163 -7.23 -4.91 -12.92
C LEU A 163 -6.20 -4.43 -11.90
N ALA A 164 -6.29 -3.18 -11.44
CA ALA A 164 -5.43 -2.68 -10.38
C ALA A 164 -5.69 -3.44 -9.07
N CYS A 165 -6.95 -3.67 -8.70
CA CYS A 165 -7.29 -4.43 -7.49
C CYS A 165 -6.76 -5.87 -7.55
N GLU A 166 -6.95 -6.57 -8.67
CA GLU A 166 -6.45 -7.94 -8.87
C GLU A 166 -4.92 -7.98 -8.74
N ARG A 167 -4.21 -7.09 -9.45
CA ARG A 167 -2.75 -7.03 -9.39
C ARG A 167 -2.21 -6.62 -8.02
N SER A 168 -2.90 -5.71 -7.32
CA SER A 168 -2.54 -5.33 -5.95
C SER A 168 -2.69 -6.50 -4.99
N TYR A 169 -3.76 -7.29 -5.15
CA TYR A 169 -3.94 -8.51 -4.38
C TYR A 169 -2.83 -9.52 -4.67
N ASP A 170 -2.52 -9.77 -5.95
CA ASP A 170 -1.46 -10.69 -6.34
C ASP A 170 -0.09 -10.28 -5.80
N ALA A 171 0.21 -8.98 -5.75
CA ALA A 171 1.46 -8.45 -5.21
C ALA A 171 1.64 -8.71 -3.71
N VAL A 172 0.55 -8.67 -2.93
CA VAL A 172 0.60 -8.92 -1.48
C VAL A 172 0.38 -10.38 -1.11
N ALA A 173 -0.36 -11.14 -1.92
CA ALA A 173 -0.70 -12.54 -1.65
C ALA A 173 0.38 -13.52 -2.11
N ASN A 174 1.11 -13.22 -3.18
CA ASN A 174 2.21 -14.06 -3.63
C ASN A 174 3.48 -13.72 -2.86
N THR A 175 3.73 -14.45 -1.76
CA THR A 175 5.07 -14.57 -1.20
C THR A 175 5.92 -15.41 -2.16
N LYS A 176 6.95 -14.80 -2.77
CA LYS A 176 7.96 -15.54 -3.54
C LYS A 176 8.89 -16.34 -2.65
#